data_AF-A0A7X8MJB6-F1
#
_entry.id   AF-A0A7X8MJB6-F1
#
_cell.length_a   1.000
_cell.length_b   1.000
_cell.length_c   1.000
_cell.angle_alpha   90.00
_cell.angle_beta   90.00
_cell.angle_gamma   90.00
#
_symmetry.space_group_name_H-M   'P 1'
#
loop_
_entity.id
_entity.type
_entity.pdbx_description
1 polymer ?
#
loop_
_entity_poly.entity_id
_entity_poly.type
_entity_poly.pdbx_seq_one_letter_code
_entity_poly.pdbx_strand_id
1 'polypeptide(L)' 'MEQNDQVVNLSQPDGHERFWDMRTGVEMSRGEFMQKIEAGDYPGYYLIGKNGGVIPSSNPTGDQNKLD' A
#
# COMPACT_ATOMS: atom_id res chain seq x y z
N MET A 1 -4.91 -15.38 -5.26
CA MET A 1 -4.95 -13.93 -5.03
C MET A 1 -3.77 -13.37 -5.81
N GLU A 2 -4.02 -12.72 -6.94
CA GLU A 2 -2.97 -12.06 -7.72
C GLU A 2 -2.30 -11.01 -6.83
N GLN A 3 -0.98 -11.13 -6.64
CA GLN A 3 -0.19 -10.01 -6.13
C GLN A 3 -0.22 -8.95 -7.23
N ASN A 4 -0.86 -7.82 -6.93
CA ASN A 4 -0.94 -6.71 -7.85
C ASN A 4 0.40 -5.96 -7.75
N ASP A 5 1.37 -6.38 -8.56
CA ASP A 5 2.75 -5.87 -8.56
C ASP A 5 2.83 -4.46 -9.19
N GLN A 6 2.01 -3.51 -8.75
CA GLN A 6 2.04 -2.14 -9.27
C GLN A 6 2.94 -1.24 -8.43
N VAL A 7 3.11 -1.55 -7.14
CA VAL A 7 3.83 -0.70 -6.19
C VAL A 7 4.78 -1.53 -5.33
N VAL A 8 6.05 -1.13 -5.28
CA VAL A 8 7.07 -1.73 -4.40
C VAL A 8 7.20 -0.87 -3.15
N ASN A 9 7.11 -1.50 -1.97
CA ASN A 9 7.44 -0.83 -0.70
C ASN A 9 8.95 -0.81 -0.53
N LEU A 10 9.56 0.38 -0.59
CA LEU A 10 11.01 0.57 -0.53
C LEU A 10 11.55 0.63 0.91
N SER A 11 10.68 0.51 1.90
CA SER A 11 11.01 0.83 3.27
C SER A 11 11.03 -0.43 4.13
N GLN A 12 12.22 -0.98 4.38
CA GLN A 12 12.46 -2.05 5.36
C GLN A 12 13.24 -1.49 6.56
N PRO A 13 13.00 -1.97 7.80
CA PRO A 13 11.99 -2.95 8.21
C PRO A 13 10.71 -2.33 8.83
N ASP A 14 10.71 -1.03 9.17
CA ASP A 14 9.79 -0.52 10.20
C ASP A 14 8.81 0.56 9.75
N GLY A 15 8.99 1.15 8.56
CA GLY A 15 8.23 2.35 8.19
C GLY A 15 7.71 2.22 6.80
N HIS A 16 6.43 1.93 6.60
CA HIS A 16 5.72 2.05 5.32
C HIS A 16 5.72 3.50 4.80
N GLU A 17 6.87 4.15 4.65
CA GLU A 17 6.97 5.58 4.41
C GLU A 17 7.07 5.89 2.92
N ARG A 18 7.70 5.01 2.13
CA ARG A 18 7.97 5.22 0.71
C ARG A 18 7.56 4.03 -0.15
N PHE A 19 6.88 4.37 -1.25
CA PHE A 19 6.27 3.48 -2.21
C PHE A 19 6.73 3.87 -3.61
N TRP A 20 7.18 2.90 -4.39
CA TRP A 20 7.59 3.12 -5.78
C TRP A 20 6.50 2.61 -6.73
N ASP A 21 5.86 3.52 -7.46
CA ASP A 21 4.91 3.16 -8.52
C ASP A 21 5.69 2.69 -9.75
N MET A 22 5.61 1.40 -10.06
CA MET A 22 6.31 0.82 -11.21
C MET A 22 5.70 1.22 -12.55
N ARG A 23 4.45 1.72 -12.57
CA ARG A 23 3.79 2.20 -13.80
C ARG A 23 4.31 3.56 -14.22
N THR A 24 4.56 4.44 -13.26
CA THR A 24 4.96 5.83 -13.53
C THR A 24 6.44 6.11 -13.25
N GLY A 25 7.12 5.23 -12.51
CA GLY A 25 8.50 5.44 -12.06
C GLY A 25 8.61 6.54 -11.01
N VAL A 26 7.54 6.78 -10.25
CA VAL A 26 7.47 7.84 -9.25
C VAL A 26 7.51 7.25 -7.84
N GLU A 27 8.39 7.78 -7.01
CA GLU A 27 8.37 7.55 -5.57
C GLU A 27 7.26 8.38 -4.91
N MET A 28 6.52 7.77 -4.00
CA MET A 28 5.43 8.38 -3.26
C MET A 28 5.60 8.12 -1.77
N SER A 29 5.22 9.09 -0.96
CA SER A 29 5.01 8.88 0.46
C SER A 29 3.77 8.02 0.74
N ARG A 30 3.66 7.48 1.95
CA ARG A 30 2.45 6.79 2.41
C ARG A 30 1.19 7.62 2.25
N GLY A 31 1.24 8.91 2.60
CA GLY A 31 0.10 9.81 2.53
C GLY A 31 -0.37 10.00 1.08
N GLU A 32 0.57 10.23 0.17
CA GLU A 32 0.27 10.36 -1.26
C GLU A 32 -0.30 9.05 -1.83
N PHE A 33 0.27 7.91 -1.44
CA PHE A 33 -0.24 6.62 -1.89
C PHE A 33 -1.66 6.37 -1.37
N MET A 34 -1.94 6.69 -0.10
CA MET A 34 -3.28 6.55 0.47
C MET A 34 -4.31 7.46 -0.22
N GLN A 35 -3.96 8.72 -0.49
CA GLN A 35 -4.83 9.66 -1.20
C GLN A 35 -5.17 9.16 -2.61
N LYS A 36 -4.20 8.58 -3.31
CA LYS A 36 -4.42 8.00 -4.65
C LYS A 36 -5.27 6.74 -4.62
N ILE A 37 -5.14 5.89 -3.60
CA ILE A 37 -6.04 4.76 -3.39
C ILE A 37 -7.47 5.26 -3.16
N GLU A 38 -7.66 6.27 -2.31
CA GLU A 38 -8.96 6.88 -2.05
C GLU A 38 -9.56 7.52 -3.31
N ALA A 39 -8.73 8.11 -4.17
CA ALA A 39 -9.14 8.65 -5.48
C ALA A 39 -9.46 7.57 -6.54
N GLY A 40 -9.12 6.30 -6.27
CA GLY A 40 -9.35 5.18 -7.20
C GLY A 40 -8.25 4.95 -8.24
N ASP A 41 -7.10 5.63 -8.12
CA ASP A 41 -5.98 5.53 -9.07
C ASP A 41 -5.26 4.17 -9.01
N TYR A 42 -5.46 3.42 -7.92
CA TYR A 42 -4.84 2.10 -7.67
C TYR A 42 -5.90 1.01 -7.47
N PRO A 43 -6.58 0.57 -8.55
CA PRO A 43 -7.54 -0.52 -8.47
C PRO A 43 -6.85 -1.80 -7.96
N GLY A 44 -7.42 -2.41 -6.93
CA GLY A 44 -6.86 -3.59 -6.25
C GLY A 44 -6.02 -3.25 -5.00
N TYR A 45 -5.88 -1.97 -4.66
CA TYR A 45 -5.44 -1.54 -3.34
C TYR A 45 -6.62 -0.99 -2.54
N TYR A 46 -6.54 -1.14 -1.23
CA TYR A 46 -7.57 -0.81 -0.27
C TYR A 46 -6.95 -0.13 0.94
N LEU A 47 -7.68 0.81 1.53
CA LEU A 47 -7.35 1.38 2.83
C LEU A 47 -8.01 0.53 3.92
N ILE A 48 -7.20 -0.11 4.78
CA ILE A 48 -7.70 -0.95 5.88
C ILE A 48 -7.29 -0.37 7.23
N GLY A 49 -8.16 -0.52 8.23
CA GLY A 49 -7.88 -0.15 9.61
C GLY A 49 -7.08 -1.23 10.34
N LYS A 50 -5.94 -0.87 10.93
CA LYS A 50 -5.12 -1.77 11.77
C LYS A 50 -4.57 -1.00 12.96
N ASN A 51 -4.75 -1.51 14.19
CA ASN A 51 -4.27 -0.92 15.45
C ASN A 51 -4.57 0.58 15.61
N GLY A 52 -5.76 1.04 15.20
CA GLY A 52 -6.18 2.44 15.31
C GLY A 52 -5.63 3.39 14.22
N GLY A 53 -4.88 2.88 13.24
CA GLY A 53 -4.43 3.62 12.06
C GLY A 53 -4.96 3.02 10.76
N VAL A 54 -4.88 3.80 9.67
CA VAL A 54 -5.25 3.34 8.32
C VAL A 54 -3.97 3.03 7.53
N ILE A 55 -3.89 1.85 6.91
CA ILE A 55 -2.76 1.43 6.06
C ILE A 55 -3.26 1.09 4.65
N PRO A 56 -2.45 1.36 3.61
CA PRO A 56 -2.70 0.81 2.29
C PRO A 56 -2.40 -0.70 2.28
N SER A 57 -3.24 -1.47 1.61
CA SER A 57 -3.15 -2.94 1.50
C SER A 57 -3.60 -3.39 0.12
N SER A 58 -2.88 -4.33 -0.49
CA SER A 58 -3.34 -5.03 -1.71
C SER A 58 -4.37 -6.13 -1.43
N ASN A 59 -4.74 -6.33 -0.15
CA ASN A 59 -5.78 -7.25 0.27
C ASN A 59 -6.93 -6.48 0.96
N PRO A 60 -8.17 -6.57 0.44
CA PRO A 60 -9.33 -5.86 1.00
C PRO A 60 -9.74 -6.33 2.40
N THR A 61 -9.45 -7.57 2.77
CA THR A 61 -9.90 -8.15 4.06
C THR A 61 -8.85 -8.07 5.16
N GLY A 62 -7.70 -7.45 4.89
CA GLY A 62 -6.70 -7.10 5.91
C GLY A 62 -6.43 -8.21 6.92
N ASP A 63 -6.09 -9.41 6.45
CA ASP A 63 -5.86 -10.53 7.36
C ASP A 63 -4.61 -10.29 8.20
N GLN A 64 -4.75 -10.44 9.52
CA GLN A 64 -3.66 -10.30 10.47
C GLN A 64 -2.62 -11.40 10.23
N ASN A 65 -1.34 -11.05 10.28
CA ASN A 65 -0.19 -11.94 10.20
C ASN A 65 0.06 -12.65 8.86
N LYS A 66 0.96 -12.07 8.07
CA LYS A 66 2.18 -12.77 7.63
C LYS A 66 3.36 -11.79 7.67
N LEU A 67 4.06 -11.77 8.80
CA LEU A 67 5.49 -11.50 8.81
C LEU A 67 6.13 -12.87 8.52
N ASP A 68 6.72 -13.05 7.35
CA ASP A 68 7.70 -14.12 7.13
C ASP A 68 9.11 -13.57 7.35
#